data_AF-A0A822G639-F1
#
_entry.id   AF-A0A822G639-F1
#
_cell.length_a   1.000
_cell.length_b   1.000
_cell.length_c   1.000
_cell.angle_alpha   90.00
_cell.angle_beta   90.00
_cell.angle_gamma   90.00
#
_symmetry.space_group_name_H-M   'P 1'
#
loop_
_entity.id
_entity.type
_entity.pdbx_description
1 polymer ?
#
loop_
_entity_poly.entity_id
_entity_poly.type
_entity_poly.pdbx_seq_one_letter_code
_entity_poly.pdbx_strand_id
1 'polypeptide(L)'
;SWSGPYIKGSETQSLAVSYDGGVTFQQHVNNPILASPPEGMDITGWRDPKFEQWPEMDIVLYGSDQGHYYMTISSGIHDVGPRLLLYQASAIDLTNWTYLGPLVSVPGNYTLNQNWSGSLGYNFEVSNVFALLEKAADGGDNQTVH
;
A
#
# COMPACT_ATOMS: atom_id res chain seq x y z
N SER A 1 -9.26 12.50 -10.02
CA SER A 1 -8.65 13.32 -8.96
C SER A 1 -9.67 13.47 -7.86
N TRP A 2 -9.27 13.65 -6.60
CA TRP A 2 -10.18 13.56 -5.44
C TRP A 2 -11.38 14.53 -5.46
N SER A 3 -11.30 15.63 -6.21
CA SER A 3 -12.35 16.65 -6.30
C SER A 3 -13.38 16.41 -7.42
N GLY A 4 -13.30 15.28 -8.15
CA GLY A 4 -14.24 14.97 -9.23
C GLY A 4 -14.23 13.50 -9.62
N PRO A 5 -15.11 13.06 -10.53
CA PRO A 5 -15.29 11.65 -10.83
C PRO A 5 -13.99 10.95 -11.25
N TYR A 6 -13.83 9.72 -10.77
CA TYR A 6 -12.73 8.87 -11.21
C TYR A 6 -12.98 8.30 -12.61
N ILE A 7 -12.00 8.44 -13.50
CA ILE A 7 -12.07 7.83 -14.83
C ILE A 7 -11.42 6.44 -14.73
N LYS A 8 -12.23 5.39 -14.90
CA LYS A 8 -11.76 4.00 -14.81
C LYS A 8 -10.60 3.76 -15.78
N GLY A 9 -9.54 3.13 -15.28
CA GLY A 9 -8.32 2.85 -16.04
C GLY A 9 -7.34 4.02 -16.14
N SER A 10 -7.60 5.15 -15.49
CA SER A 10 -6.61 6.25 -15.42
C SER A 10 -5.34 5.86 -14.67
N GLU A 11 -5.42 4.97 -13.68
CA GLU A 11 -4.27 4.46 -12.96
C GLU A 11 -4.30 2.93 -12.96
N THR A 12 -3.14 2.32 -13.25
CA THR A 12 -2.92 0.88 -13.29
C THR A 12 -1.57 0.57 -12.67
N GLN A 13 -1.40 -0.60 -12.07
CA GLN A 13 -0.11 -1.00 -11.49
C GLN A 13 0.61 -1.95 -12.45
N SER A 14 1.87 -1.65 -12.74
CA SER A 14 2.70 -2.36 -13.71
C SER A 14 4.06 -2.69 -13.09
N LEU A 15 4.70 -3.74 -13.59
CA LEU A 15 6.06 -4.10 -13.19
C LEU A 15 7.07 -3.75 -14.28
N ALA A 16 8.26 -3.36 -13.85
CA ALA A 16 9.42 -3.31 -14.73
C ALA A 16 10.65 -3.84 -13.98
N VAL A 17 11.52 -4.53 -14.70
CA VAL A 17 12.70 -5.18 -14.13
C VAL A 17 13.95 -4.55 -14.73
N SER A 18 14.96 -4.32 -13.90
CA SER A 18 16.28 -3.92 -14.35
C SER A 18 17.25 -5.10 -14.22
N TYR A 19 18.10 -5.25 -15.23
CA TYR A 19 19.18 -6.26 -15.27
C TYR A 19 20.57 -5.60 -15.35
N ASP A 20 20.63 -4.27 -15.30
CA ASP A 20 21.85 -3.46 -15.49
C ASP A 20 22.11 -2.51 -14.31
N GLY A 21 21.64 -2.87 -13.11
CA GLY A 21 21.85 -2.09 -11.90
C GLY A 21 20.97 -0.84 -11.78
N GLY A 22 19.82 -0.82 -12.46
CA GLY A 22 18.83 0.27 -12.39
C GLY A 22 19.01 1.34 -13.45
N VAL A 23 19.83 1.11 -14.49
CA VAL A 23 20.03 2.08 -15.59
C VAL A 23 18.87 2.01 -16.57
N THR A 24 18.43 0.80 -16.92
CA THR A 24 17.24 0.57 -17.75
C THR A 24 16.25 -0.34 -17.06
N PHE A 25 14.97 -0.14 -17.38
CA PHE A 25 13.85 -0.92 -16.86
C PHE A 25 13.03 -1.47 -18.03
N GLN A 26 12.93 -2.79 -18.12
CA GLN A 26 12.13 -3.49 -19.13
C GLN A 26 10.76 -3.79 -18.54
N GLN A 27 9.70 -3.36 -19.21
CA GLN A 27 8.34 -3.62 -18.77
C GLN A 27 8.02 -5.11 -18.82
N HIS A 28 7.31 -5.60 -17.81
CA HIS A 28 6.77 -6.96 -17.83
C HIS A 28 5.77 -7.12 -18.97
N VAL A 29 5.86 -8.23 -19.71
CA VAL A 29 5.07 -8.48 -20.93
C VAL A 29 3.56 -8.48 -20.71
N ASN A 30 3.11 -8.85 -19.51
CA ASN A 30 1.69 -8.93 -19.16
C ASN A 30 1.19 -7.72 -18.35
N ASN A 31 1.86 -6.56 -18.46
CA ASN A 31 1.36 -5.36 -17.81
C ASN A 31 0.01 -4.88 -18.40
N PRO A 32 -0.84 -4.22 -17.58
CA PRO A 32 -0.68 -4.01 -16.15
C PRO A 32 -1.00 -5.27 -15.33
N ILE A 33 -0.27 -5.49 -14.24
CA ILE A 33 -0.55 -6.59 -13.30
C ILE A 33 -1.80 -6.35 -12.45
N LEU A 34 -2.18 -5.08 -12.26
CA LEU A 34 -3.47 -4.68 -11.71
C LEU A 34 -4.07 -3.57 -12.57
N ALA A 35 -5.12 -3.91 -13.32
CA ALA A 35 -5.72 -3.03 -14.33
C ALA A 35 -6.80 -2.07 -13.77
N SER A 36 -7.28 -2.31 -12.55
CA SER A 36 -8.32 -1.47 -11.94
C SER A 36 -8.29 -1.58 -10.42
N PRO A 37 -8.78 -0.55 -9.71
CA PRO A 37 -9.06 -0.64 -8.28
C PRO A 37 -10.04 -1.79 -7.96
N PRO A 38 -10.18 -2.18 -6.67
CA PRO A 38 -11.14 -3.19 -6.27
C PRO A 38 -12.56 -2.83 -6.72
N GLU A 39 -13.33 -3.84 -7.11
CA GLU A 39 -14.67 -3.64 -7.65
C GLU A 39 -15.61 -2.97 -6.63
N GLY A 40 -16.49 -2.10 -7.12
CA GLY A 40 -17.49 -1.41 -6.30
C GLY A 40 -16.95 -0.24 -5.47
N MET A 41 -15.68 0.14 -5.59
CA MET A 41 -15.11 1.29 -4.89
C MET A 41 -15.15 2.55 -5.73
N ASP A 42 -15.83 3.59 -5.25
CA ASP A 42 -15.80 4.93 -5.83
C ASP A 42 -14.56 5.70 -5.35
N ILE A 43 -13.40 5.36 -5.93
CA ILE A 43 -12.10 5.82 -5.46
C ILE A 43 -11.78 7.29 -5.83
N THR A 44 -11.04 8.00 -5.00
CA THR A 44 -10.50 9.34 -5.31
C THR A 44 -9.18 9.30 -6.08
N GLY A 45 -8.48 8.17 -6.00
CA GLY A 45 -7.16 7.89 -6.57
C GLY A 45 -6.71 6.47 -6.25
N TRP A 46 -5.79 5.92 -7.03
CA TRP A 46 -5.29 4.54 -6.84
C TRP A 46 -3.88 4.39 -7.43
N ARG A 47 -2.91 4.91 -6.67
CA ARG A 47 -1.53 5.11 -7.13
C ARG A 47 -0.51 4.97 -6.01
N ASP A 48 0.74 5.18 -6.38
CA ASP A 48 1.91 5.18 -5.49
C ASP A 48 2.09 3.83 -4.76
N PRO A 49 2.24 2.73 -5.51
CA PRO A 49 2.46 1.42 -4.91
C PRO A 49 3.77 1.41 -4.14
N LYS A 50 3.69 1.10 -2.84
CA LYS A 50 4.85 0.80 -1.99
C LYS A 50 4.72 -0.66 -1.57
N PHE A 51 5.76 -1.46 -1.77
CA PHE A 51 5.73 -2.88 -1.39
C PHE A 51 7.02 -3.35 -0.73
N GLU A 52 6.90 -4.30 0.20
CA GLU A 52 8.02 -4.99 0.87
C GLU A 52 7.58 -6.36 1.40
N GLN A 53 8.53 -7.19 1.82
CA GLN A 53 8.21 -8.35 2.65
C GLN A 53 7.83 -7.87 4.05
N TRP A 54 6.81 -8.50 4.63
CA TRP A 54 6.33 -8.14 5.97
C TRP A 54 6.02 -9.41 6.78
N PRO A 55 7.05 -10.10 7.31
CA PRO A 55 6.88 -11.35 8.05
C PRO A 55 5.93 -11.22 9.25
N GLU A 56 5.93 -10.08 9.92
CA GLU A 56 5.02 -9.81 11.05
C GLU A 56 3.55 -9.81 10.61
N MET A 57 3.24 -9.29 9.41
CA MET A 57 1.88 -9.35 8.87
C MET A 57 1.48 -10.79 8.52
N ASP A 58 2.41 -11.60 8.01
CA ASP A 58 2.17 -13.04 7.80
C ASP A 58 1.87 -13.77 9.11
N ILE A 59 2.61 -13.46 10.18
CA ILE A 59 2.34 -14.03 11.50
C ILE A 59 0.95 -13.61 12.00
N VAL A 60 0.56 -12.35 11.82
CA VAL A 60 -0.78 -11.86 12.21
C VAL A 60 -1.90 -12.56 11.44
N LEU A 61 -1.74 -12.75 10.12
CA LEU A 61 -2.80 -13.30 9.25
C LEU A 61 -2.85 -14.83 9.23
N TYR A 62 -1.71 -15.49 9.37
CA TYR A 62 -1.56 -16.94 9.14
C TYR A 62 -0.90 -17.69 10.30
N GLY A 63 -0.42 -17.00 11.34
CA GLY A 63 0.25 -17.60 12.49
C GLY A 63 1.70 -18.06 12.23
N SER A 64 2.23 -17.83 11.03
CA SER A 64 3.61 -18.15 10.65
C SER A 64 4.01 -17.39 9.40
N ASP A 65 5.31 -17.14 9.22
CA ASP A 65 5.86 -16.51 8.02
C ASP A 65 5.57 -17.36 6.77
N GLN A 66 4.90 -16.76 5.79
CA GLN A 66 4.55 -17.39 4.51
C GLN A 66 5.42 -16.90 3.36
N GLY A 67 6.30 -15.92 3.60
CA GLY A 67 7.11 -15.28 2.57
C GLY A 67 6.28 -14.43 1.61
N HIS A 68 5.25 -13.74 2.09
CA HIS A 68 4.49 -12.80 1.25
C HIS A 68 5.19 -11.44 1.12
N TYR A 69 4.96 -10.80 -0.03
CA TYR A 69 5.10 -9.36 -0.16
C TYR A 69 3.76 -8.70 0.08
N TYR A 70 3.79 -7.53 0.72
CA TYR A 70 2.64 -6.68 0.96
C TYR A 70 2.84 -5.37 0.22
N MET A 71 1.78 -4.89 -0.42
CA MET A 71 1.76 -3.64 -1.16
C MET A 71 0.66 -2.75 -0.62
N THR A 72 1.02 -1.50 -0.35
CA THR A 72 0.05 -0.44 -0.10
C THR A 72 -0.16 0.40 -1.35
N ILE A 73 -1.42 0.71 -1.66
CA ILE A 73 -1.79 1.69 -2.69
C ILE A 73 -2.49 2.86 -2.02
N SER A 74 -2.00 4.06 -2.27
CA SER A 74 -2.54 5.30 -1.72
C SER A 74 -3.84 5.69 -2.45
N SER A 75 -4.88 5.98 -1.67
CA SER A 75 -6.24 6.11 -2.21
C SER A 75 -7.16 6.93 -1.27
N GLY A 76 -8.44 6.89 -1.60
CA GLY A 76 -9.57 7.39 -0.82
C GLY A 76 -10.86 6.95 -1.52
N ILE A 77 -11.99 7.20 -0.87
CA ILE A 77 -13.33 6.95 -1.41
C ILE A 77 -14.08 8.28 -1.39
N HIS A 78 -14.69 8.65 -2.52
CA HIS A 78 -15.47 9.88 -2.64
C HIS A 78 -16.54 9.93 -1.54
N ASP A 79 -16.72 11.12 -0.96
CA ASP A 79 -17.67 11.40 0.14
C ASP A 79 -17.49 10.56 1.42
N VAL A 80 -16.44 9.73 1.51
CA VAL A 80 -16.16 8.90 2.69
C VAL A 80 -14.82 9.28 3.33
N GLY A 81 -13.73 9.38 2.58
CA GLY A 81 -12.41 9.79 3.09
C GLY A 81 -11.23 8.94 2.60
N PRO A 82 -10.01 9.24 3.07
CA PRO A 82 -8.78 8.63 2.57
C PRO A 82 -8.65 7.15 2.96
N ARG A 83 -8.00 6.36 2.10
CA ARG A 83 -7.80 4.91 2.27
C ARG A 83 -6.37 4.54 1.92
N LEU A 84 -5.73 3.77 2.78
CA LEU A 84 -4.51 3.04 2.43
C LEU A 84 -4.89 1.59 2.15
N LEU A 85 -4.92 1.22 0.88
CA LEU A 85 -5.38 -0.10 0.45
C LEU A 85 -4.24 -1.11 0.57
N LEU A 86 -4.50 -2.29 1.12
CA LEU A 86 -3.51 -3.35 1.31
C LEU A 86 -3.75 -4.50 0.34
N TYR A 87 -2.65 -4.95 -0.26
CA TYR A 87 -2.59 -6.11 -1.12
C TYR A 87 -1.48 -7.04 -0.64
N GLN A 88 -1.59 -8.33 -0.98
CA GLN A 88 -0.51 -9.30 -0.79
C GLN A 88 -0.24 -10.08 -2.08
N ALA A 89 0.99 -10.56 -2.24
CA ALA A 89 1.40 -11.50 -3.27
C ALA A 89 2.43 -12.48 -2.70
N SER A 90 2.53 -13.66 -3.29
CA SER A 90 3.61 -14.60 -2.94
C SER A 90 4.96 -14.09 -3.46
N ALA A 91 6.04 -14.25 -2.69
CA ALA A 91 7.37 -13.87 -3.14
C ALA A 91 7.84 -14.61 -4.41
N ILE A 92 7.23 -15.76 -4.74
CA ILE A 92 7.54 -16.50 -5.98
C ILE A 92 6.73 -16.02 -7.18
N ASP A 93 5.68 -15.22 -6.99
CA ASP A 93 4.85 -14.66 -8.05
C ASP A 93 4.30 -13.27 -7.68
N LEU A 94 5.08 -12.24 -8.01
CA LEU A 94 4.70 -10.83 -7.83
C LEU A 94 3.74 -10.31 -8.92
N THR A 95 3.26 -11.16 -9.82
CA THR A 95 2.29 -10.76 -10.86
C THR A 95 0.85 -10.93 -10.40
N ASN A 96 0.61 -11.65 -9.31
CA ASN A 96 -0.72 -11.98 -8.80
C ASN A 96 -0.94 -11.41 -7.39
N TRP A 97 -1.58 -10.24 -7.32
CA TRP A 97 -1.86 -9.55 -6.06
C TRP A 97 -3.32 -9.71 -5.64
N THR A 98 -3.51 -10.11 -4.38
CA THR A 98 -4.83 -10.21 -3.74
C THR A 98 -5.08 -8.99 -2.88
N TYR A 99 -6.22 -8.31 -3.09
CA TYR A 99 -6.67 -7.22 -2.22
C TYR A 99 -7.16 -7.76 -0.87
N LEU A 100 -6.64 -7.22 0.23
CA LEU A 100 -6.97 -7.66 1.60
C LEU A 100 -7.96 -6.74 2.31
N GLY A 101 -8.06 -5.48 1.89
CA GLY A 101 -8.86 -4.47 2.59
C GLY A 101 -8.10 -3.16 2.79
N PRO A 102 -8.73 -2.15 3.41
CA PRO A 102 -8.04 -0.94 3.82
C PRO A 102 -7.21 -1.20 5.09
N LEU A 103 -5.88 -1.00 5.02
CA LEU A 103 -5.01 -1.00 6.19
C LEU A 103 -5.27 0.23 7.09
N VAL A 104 -5.51 1.39 6.47
CA VAL A 104 -5.90 2.62 7.17
C VAL A 104 -7.14 3.20 6.51
N SER A 105 -8.13 3.53 7.33
CA SER A 105 -9.35 4.22 6.89
C SER A 105 -9.81 5.21 7.95
N VAL A 106 -10.03 6.46 7.53
CA VAL A 106 -10.61 7.50 8.38
C VAL A 106 -11.69 8.27 7.60
N PRO A 107 -12.59 8.99 8.29
CA PRO A 107 -13.50 9.93 7.63
C PRO A 107 -12.76 11.03 6.87
N GLY A 108 -13.40 11.62 5.87
CA GLY A 108 -12.88 12.78 5.16
C GLY A 108 -12.58 13.94 6.10
N ASN A 109 -11.41 14.56 5.90
CA ASN A 109 -10.89 15.68 6.70
C ASN A 109 -10.71 15.36 8.20
N TYR A 110 -10.46 14.10 8.53
CA TYR A 110 -10.20 13.67 9.90
C TYR A 110 -8.89 14.22 10.44
N THR A 111 -8.88 14.63 11.71
CA THR A 111 -7.70 15.10 12.44
C THR A 111 -7.52 14.25 13.69
N LEU A 112 -6.41 13.52 13.79
CA LEU A 112 -6.11 12.68 14.95
C LEU A 112 -5.86 13.53 16.20
N ASN A 113 -5.07 14.59 16.05
CA ASN A 113 -4.80 15.57 17.09
C ASN A 113 -4.71 16.97 16.49
N GLN A 114 -5.53 17.89 17.01
CA GLN A 114 -5.66 19.25 16.48
C GLN A 114 -4.37 20.08 16.56
N ASN A 115 -3.46 19.76 17.47
CA ASN A 115 -2.24 20.52 17.68
C ASN A 115 -1.02 19.92 16.98
N TRP A 116 -1.02 18.61 16.72
CA TRP A 116 0.21 17.89 16.38
C TRP A 116 0.16 17.10 15.08
N SER A 117 -1.02 16.76 14.55
CA SER A 117 -1.10 15.84 13.39
C SER A 117 -1.59 16.47 12.09
N GLY A 118 -2.10 17.70 12.13
CA GLY A 118 -2.85 18.27 11.00
C GLY A 118 -4.07 17.42 10.63
N SER A 119 -4.64 17.71 9.45
CA SER A 119 -5.73 16.92 8.86
C SER A 119 -5.17 15.85 7.92
N LEU A 120 -5.79 14.67 7.94
CA LEU A 120 -5.53 13.56 7.01
C LEU A 120 -6.24 13.76 5.65
N GLY A 121 -6.98 14.86 5.48
CA GLY A 121 -7.55 15.24 4.19
C GLY A 121 -8.57 14.25 3.65
N TYR A 122 -8.69 14.19 2.32
CA TYR A 122 -9.70 13.38 1.62
C TYR A 122 -9.11 12.25 0.76
N ASN A 123 -7.80 12.26 0.53
CA ASN A 123 -7.09 11.26 -0.27
C ASN A 123 -5.66 11.13 0.25
N PHE A 124 -5.19 9.90 0.42
CA PHE A 124 -3.77 9.64 0.71
C PHE A 124 -2.95 9.59 -0.59
N GLU A 125 -1.71 10.05 -0.51
CA GLU A 125 -0.72 10.02 -1.59
C GLU A 125 0.62 9.58 -1.00
N VAL A 126 1.43 8.88 -1.80
CA VAL A 126 2.81 8.48 -1.48
C VAL A 126 2.96 7.89 -0.07
N SER A 127 1.98 7.09 0.35
CA SER A 127 1.96 6.49 1.67
C SER A 127 3.00 5.38 1.75
N ASN A 128 3.69 5.34 2.88
CA ASN A 128 4.67 4.31 3.18
C ASN A 128 4.32 3.61 4.49
N VAL A 129 4.70 2.35 4.59
CA VAL A 129 4.65 1.54 5.80
C VAL A 129 6.04 0.99 6.03
N PHE A 130 6.52 1.01 7.27
CA PHE A 130 7.82 0.46 7.63
C PHE A 130 7.74 -0.17 9.02
N ALA A 131 8.35 -1.34 9.18
CA ALA A 131 8.66 -1.87 10.50
C ALA A 131 9.90 -1.12 11.04
N LEU A 132 9.78 -0.58 12.26
CA LEU A 132 10.90 0.06 12.95
C LEU A 132 11.34 -0.84 14.10
N LEU A 133 12.66 -1.02 14.21
CA LEU A 133 13.29 -1.79 15.27
C LEU A 133 13.42 -0.91 16.52
N GLU A 134 12.96 -1.43 17.66
CA GLU A 134 13.27 -0.82 18.94
C GLU A 134 14.68 -1.25 19.37
N LYS A 135 15.61 -0.30 19.42
CA LYS A 135 17.01 -0.59 19.72
C LYS A 135 17.17 -0.92 21.20
N ALA A 136 18.04 -1.89 21.52
CA ALA A 136 18.38 -2.21 22.91
C ALA A 136 19.02 -1.04 23.67
N ALA A 137 19.72 -0.14 22.97
CA ALA A 137 20.24 1.07 23.58
C ALA A 137 19.13 2.02 24.09
N ASP A 138 17.93 1.91 23.51
CA ASP A 138 16.74 2.70 23.86
C ASP A 138 15.74 1.90 24.70
N GLY A 139 16.11 0.69 25.16
CA GLY A 139 15.28 -0.18 26.01
C GLY A 139 14.52 -1.27 25.27
N GLY A 140 14.66 -1.37 23.94
CA GLY A 140 14.04 -2.42 23.13
C GLY A 140 14.77 -3.76 23.14
N ASP A 141 14.32 -4.67 22.28
CA ASP A 141 14.86 -6.03 22.16
C ASP A 141 15.67 -6.27 20.88
N ASN A 142 15.89 -5.21 20.07
CA ASN A 142 16.45 -5.28 18.72
C ASN A 142 15.68 -6.23 17.79
N GLN A 143 14.37 -6.33 17.95
CA GLN A 143 13.50 -7.04 17.03
C GLN A 143 12.46 -6.08 16.45
N THR A 144 11.94 -6.43 15.28
CA THR A 144 10.76 -5.77 14.67
C THR A 144 9.47 -6.55 14.98
N VAL A 145 9.62 -7.75 15.55
CA VAL A 145 8.56 -8.71 15.80
C VAL A 145 7.99 -8.47 17.20
N HIS A 146 6.76 -7.95 17.26
CA HIS A 146 5.95 -7.89 18.49
C HIS A 146 4.55 -8.44 18.23
#